data_AF-A0A944AGM6-F1
#
_entry.id   AF-A0A944AGM6-F1
#
_cell.length_a   1.000
_cell.length_b   1.000
_cell.length_c   1.000
_cell.angle_alpha   90.00
_cell.angle_beta   90.00
_cell.angle_gamma   90.00
#
_symmetry.space_group_name_H-M   'P 1'
#
loop_
_entity.id
_entity.type
_entity.pdbx_description
1 polymer ?
#
loop_
_entity_poly.entity_id
_entity_poly.type
_entity_poly.pdbx_seq_one_letter_code
_entity_poly.pdbx_strand_id
1 'polypeptide(L)'
;MGKRKNSGRRREKKSREFRVVEGTVRMTREGFLFVTAESGEDEVFVKASKACGALNGDFVKVAVTREKTERQRCEGQVTEVVRRSAKPFVG
;
A
#
# COMPACT_ATOMS: atom_id res chain seq x y z
N MET A 1 6.47 -23.23 29.98
CA MET A 1 6.29 -21.80 29.65
C MET A 1 7.64 -21.26 29.19
N GLY A 2 7.83 -20.98 27.89
CA GLY A 2 9.10 -20.40 27.42
C GLY A 2 9.50 -20.71 25.98
N LYS A 3 9.44 -19.66 25.15
CA LYS A 3 10.28 -19.36 23.97
C LYS A 3 10.18 -20.30 22.75
N ARG A 4 9.34 -19.91 21.78
CA ARG A 4 9.68 -20.05 20.36
C ARG A 4 9.43 -18.74 19.62
N LYS A 5 10.48 -17.92 19.58
CA LYS A 5 10.62 -16.82 18.64
C LYS A 5 10.68 -17.44 17.24
N ASN A 6 9.64 -17.26 16.43
CA ASN A 6 9.77 -17.42 14.99
C ASN A 6 9.74 -16.03 14.34
N SER A 7 10.76 -15.24 14.63
CA SER A 7 11.10 -14.04 13.87
C SER A 7 11.67 -14.51 12.53
N GLY A 8 10.78 -14.99 11.67
CA GLY A 8 11.10 -15.45 10.33
C GLY A 8 11.85 -14.36 9.59
N ARG A 9 13.06 -14.70 9.17
CA ARG A 9 13.97 -13.91 8.33
C ARG A 9 13.19 -13.06 7.33
N ARG A 10 13.07 -11.76 7.61
CA ARG A 10 12.64 -10.74 6.65
C ARG A 10 13.76 -10.64 5.61
N ARG A 11 13.76 -11.59 4.67
CA ARG A 11 14.44 -11.44 3.40
C ARG A 11 13.79 -10.20 2.81
N GLU A 12 14.42 -9.04 2.97
CA GLU A 12 14.16 -7.87 2.14
C GLU A 12 14.46 -8.33 0.72
N LYS A 13 13.47 -8.99 0.11
CA LYS A 13 13.45 -9.27 -1.31
C LYS A 13 13.53 -7.88 -1.90
N LYS A 14 14.72 -7.52 -2.37
CA LYS A 14 15.04 -6.35 -3.17
C LYS A 14 13.95 -6.32 -4.26
N SER A 15 12.88 -5.60 -3.97
CA SER A 15 11.67 -5.62 -4.77
C SER A 15 12.10 -5.03 -6.09
N ARG A 16 11.90 -5.78 -7.16
CA ARG A 16 11.85 -5.17 -8.49
C ARG A 16 10.73 -4.14 -8.39
N GLU A 17 11.10 -2.87 -8.24
CA GLU A 17 10.17 -1.76 -8.35
C GLU A 17 9.85 -1.69 -9.83
N PHE A 18 8.68 -2.19 -10.22
CA PHE A 18 8.30 -2.28 -11.62
C PHE A 18 7.98 -0.90 -12.17
N ARG A 19 7.04 -0.23 -11.48
CA ARG A 19 6.58 1.12 -11.82
C ARG A 19 6.10 1.82 -10.56
N VAL A 20 6.18 3.15 -10.55
CA VAL A 20 5.58 3.99 -9.52
C VAL A 20 4.24 4.49 -10.05
N VAL A 21 3.21 4.44 -9.20
CA VAL A 21 1.86 4.88 -9.52
C VAL A 21 1.44 5.91 -8.50
N GLU A 22 0.81 6.99 -8.97
CA GLU A 22 0.21 8.02 -8.14
C GLU A 22 -1.30 7.86 -8.14
N GLY A 23 -1.91 8.06 -6.97
CA GLY A 23 -3.35 7.85 -6.85
C GLY A 23 -3.92 8.19 -5.49
N THR A 24 -5.24 8.10 -5.41
CA THR A 24 -5.99 8.36 -4.17
C THR A 24 -6.13 7.10 -3.34
N VAL A 25 -5.86 7.23 -2.04
CA VAL A 25 -5.95 6.16 -1.04
C VAL A 25 -7.39 5.96 -0.60
N ARG A 26 -7.83 4.71 -0.64
CA ARG A 26 -9.04 4.22 0.01
C ARG A 26 -8.66 3.21 1.08
N MET A 27 -8.85 3.57 2.34
CA MET A 27 -8.53 2.71 3.47
C MET A 27 -9.73 1.83 3.84
N THR A 28 -9.48 0.57 4.20
CA THR A 28 -10.50 -0.32 4.77
C THR A 28 -10.44 -0.34 6.29
N ARG A 29 -11.50 -0.87 6.94
CA ARG A 29 -11.56 -1.02 8.40
C ARG A 29 -10.47 -1.94 8.97
N GLU A 30 -9.97 -2.87 8.15
CA GLU A 30 -8.86 -3.77 8.51
C GLU A 30 -7.48 -3.11 8.36
N GLY A 31 -7.41 -1.89 7.83
CA GLY A 31 -6.17 -1.11 7.69
C GLY A 31 -5.41 -1.34 6.38
N PHE A 32 -5.96 -2.14 5.45
CA PHE A 32 -5.43 -2.24 4.10
C PHE A 32 -5.81 -1.01 3.27
N LEU A 33 -4.99 -0.66 2.29
CA LEU A 33 -5.24 0.47 1.39
C LEU A 33 -5.42 -0.02 -0.04
N PHE A 34 -6.35 0.61 -0.75
CA PHE A 34 -6.47 0.53 -2.20
C PHE A 34 -6.10 1.89 -2.78
N VAL A 35 -5.14 1.93 -3.69
CA VAL A 35 -4.74 3.17 -4.35
C VAL A 35 -5.24 3.13 -5.78
N THR A 36 -6.21 3.98 -6.07
CA THR A 36 -6.78 4.14 -7.41
C THR A 36 -5.88 5.07 -8.21
N ALA A 37 -5.25 4.56 -9.26
CA ALA A 37 -4.42 5.36 -10.17
C ALA A 37 -5.26 6.44 -10.87
N GLU A 38 -4.66 7.58 -11.22
CA GLU A 38 -5.39 8.62 -11.97
C GLU A 38 -5.91 8.15 -13.34
N SER A 39 -5.26 7.16 -13.95
CA SER A 39 -5.77 6.54 -15.19
C SER A 39 -7.06 5.73 -14.98
N GLY A 40 -7.49 5.48 -13.74
CA GLY A 40 -8.77 4.84 -13.41
C GLY A 40 -8.87 3.34 -13.69
N GLU A 41 -7.93 2.76 -14.45
CA GLU A 41 -8.04 1.38 -14.95
C GLU A 41 -7.56 0.31 -13.97
N ASP A 42 -6.68 0.66 -13.03
CA ASP A 42 -6.11 -0.30 -12.08
C ASP A 42 -5.98 0.28 -10.66
N GLU A 43 -6.34 -0.55 -9.68
CA GLU A 43 -6.12 -0.29 -8.26
C GLU A 43 -4.92 -1.08 -7.75
N VAL A 44 -4.05 -0.41 -6.99
CA VAL A 44 -2.92 -1.05 -6.32
C VAL A 44 -3.30 -1.39 -4.89
N PHE A 45 -3.27 -2.67 -4.55
CA PHE A 45 -3.46 -3.14 -3.19
C PHE A 45 -2.20 -2.91 -2.36
N VAL A 46 -2.35 -2.27 -1.21
CA VAL A 46 -1.26 -2.04 -0.25
C VAL A 46 -1.64 -2.62 1.10
N LYS A 47 -0.76 -3.46 1.63
CA LYS A 47 -0.96 -4.07 2.96
C LYS A 47 -0.85 -3.03 4.06
N ALA A 48 -1.55 -3.24 5.19
CA ALA A 48 -1.48 -2.34 6.36
C ALA A 48 -0.04 -2.08 6.82
N SER A 49 0.82 -3.11 6.83
CA SER A 49 2.24 -2.97 7.18
C SER A 49 3.08 -2.14 6.19
N LYS A 50 2.51 -1.79 5.03
CA LYS A 50 3.12 -1.06 3.92
C LYS A 50 2.38 0.24 3.57
N ALA A 51 1.44 0.65 4.43
CA ALA A 51 0.65 1.87 4.29
C ALA A 51 1.45 3.15 4.56
N CYS A 52 2.59 3.07 5.26
CA CYS A 52 3.45 4.21 5.61
C CYS A 52 2.71 5.43 6.19
N GLY A 53 1.65 5.18 6.99
CA GLY A 53 0.86 6.26 7.61
C GLY A 53 0.01 7.06 6.63
N ALA A 54 -0.24 6.55 5.43
CA ALA A 54 -1.25 7.10 4.52
C ALA A 54 -2.65 6.89 5.11
N LEU A 55 -3.46 7.94 5.02
CA LEU A 55 -4.82 7.96 5.54
C LEU A 55 -5.83 7.89 4.39
N ASN A 56 -7.09 7.66 4.75
CA ASN A 56 -8.17 7.62 3.79
C ASN A 56 -8.34 8.98 3.07
N GLY A 57 -8.30 8.94 1.74
CA GLY A 57 -8.41 10.10 0.88
C GLY A 57 -7.08 10.82 0.61
N ASP A 58 -5.95 10.35 1.17
CA ASP A 58 -4.64 10.89 0.83
C ASP A 58 -4.29 10.59 -0.63
N PHE A 59 -3.57 11.50 -1.29
CA PHE A 59 -2.95 11.25 -2.59
C PHE A 59 -1.50 10.80 -2.36
N VAL A 60 -1.15 9.62 -2.85
CA VAL A 60 0.13 8.97 -2.53
C VAL A 60 0.82 8.41 -3.76
N LYS A 61 2.15 8.26 -3.66
CA LYS A 61 2.97 7.45 -4.56
C LYS A 61 3.10 6.04 -4.03
N VAL A 62 2.87 5.07 -4.90
CA VAL A 62 2.98 3.65 -4.61
C VAL A 62 3.98 3.02 -5.57
N ALA A 63 5.02 2.40 -5.03
CA ALA A 63 5.88 1.53 -5.81
C ALA A 63 5.21 0.16 -5.97
N VAL A 64 4.93 -0.22 -7.22
CA VAL A 64 4.38 -1.54 -7.55
C VAL A 64 5.48 -2.58 -7.34
N THR A 65 5.21 -3.49 -6.40
CA THR A 65 6.11 -4.60 -6.05
C THR A 65 5.71 -5.90 -6.73
N ARG A 66 4.44 -6.00 -7.17
CA ARG A 66 3.89 -7.11 -7.92
C ARG A 66 2.86 -6.60 -8.91
N GLU A 67 3.04 -6.95 -10.17
CA GLU A 67 2.09 -6.62 -11.23
C GLU A 67 0.81 -7.45 -11.11
N LYS A 68 -0.28 -6.93 -11.68
CA LYS A 68 -1.55 -7.64 -11.80
C LYS A 68 -1.35 -8.88 -12.67
N THR A 69 -1.84 -10.02 -12.19
CA THR A 69 -1.88 -11.28 -12.94
C THR A 69 -3.29 -11.84 -12.88
N GLU A 70 -3.63 -12.81 -13.73
CA GLU A 70 -4.97 -13.42 -13.78
C GLU A 70 -5.44 -13.97 -12.41
N ARG A 71 -4.50 -14.36 -11.54
CA ARG A 71 -4.78 -14.92 -10.20
C ARG A 71 -4.55 -13.95 -9.04
N GLN A 72 -3.86 -12.83 -9.25
CA GLN A 72 -3.44 -11.93 -8.16
C GLN A 72 -3.60 -10.47 -8.55
N ARG A 73 -4.14 -9.68 -7.61
CA ARG A 73 -4.23 -8.22 -7.76
C ARG A 73 -2.84 -7.58 -7.76
N CYS A 74 -2.76 -6.39 -8.37
CA CYS A 74 -1.57 -5.55 -8.30
C CYS A 74 -1.25 -5.23 -6.83
N GLU A 75 -0.02 -5.49 -6.36
CA GLU A 75 0.40 -5.18 -4.99
C GLU A 75 1.54 -4.16 -5.00
N GLY A 76 1.45 -3.19 -4.08
CA GLY A 76 2.45 -2.15 -3.93
C GLY A 76 2.73 -1.79 -2.47
N GLN A 77 3.63 -0.82 -2.31
CA GLN A 77 3.89 -0.17 -1.03
C GLN A 77 3.88 1.33 -1.21
N VAL A 78 3.31 2.05 -0.23
CA VAL A 78 3.36 3.51 -0.24
C VAL A 78 4.81 3.93 -0.01
N THR A 79 5.37 4.72 -0.93
CA THR A 79 6.70 5.31 -0.79
C THR A 79 6.62 6.72 -0.23
N GLU A 80 5.60 7.48 -0.62
CA GLU A 80 5.46 8.89 -0.26
C GLU A 80 3.99 9.33 -0.29
N VAL A 81 3.62 10.23 0.64
CA VAL A 81 2.32 10.91 0.61
C VAL A 81 2.50 12.26 -0.09
N VAL A 82 1.93 12.38 -1.28
CA VAL A 82 2.07 13.57 -2.13
C VAL A 82 1.13 14.69 -1.66
N ARG A 83 -0.11 14.35 -1.29
CA ARG A 83 -1.06 15.30 -0.69
C ARG A 83 -1.88 14.64 0.40
N ARG A 84 -2.02 15.31 1.54
CA ARG A 84 -2.90 14.88 2.63
C ARG A 84 -4.34 15.28 2.32
N SER A 85 -5.28 14.40 2.64
CA SER A 85 -6.71 14.74 2.62
C SER A 85 -7.00 15.80 3.67
N ALA A 86 -7.70 16.86 3.30
CA ALA A 86 -8.15 17.90 4.23
C ALA A 86 -9.32 17.44 5.12
N LYS A 87 -9.75 16.18 5.02
CA LYS A 87 -10.87 15.66 5.79
C LYS A 87 -10.46 15.65 7.27
N PRO A 88 -11.11 16.44 8.14
CA PRO A 88 -10.82 16.37 9.57
C PRO A 88 -11.18 14.96 10.04
N PHE A 89 -10.22 14.30 10.68
CA PHE A 89 -10.48 13.09 11.42
C PHE A 89 -11.36 13.47 12.62
N VAL A 90 -12.66 13.29 12.49
CA VAL A 90 -13.61 13.48 13.60
C VAL A 90 -13.63 12.15 14.36
N GLY A 91 -12.81 12.08 15.40
CA GLY A 91 -12.75 10.98 16.36
C GLY A 91 -13.70 11.20 17.53
#